data_AF-V4U0P5-F1
#
_entry.id   AF-V4U0P5-F1
#
_cell.length_a   1.000
_cell.length_b   1.000
_cell.length_c   1.000
_cell.angle_alpha   90.00
_cell.angle_beta   90.00
_cell.angle_gamma   90.00
#
_symmetry.space_group_name_H-M   'P 1'
#
loop_
_entity.id
_entity.type
_entity.pdbx_description
1 polymer ?
#
loop_
_entity_poly.entity_id
_entity_poly.type
_entity_poly.pdbx_seq_one_letter_code
_entity_poly.pdbx_strand_id
1 'polypeptide(L)'
;MESAAQVRDVDALYELIQHDRYFLDNFDEKPFVDTPLHAAPRDGNVEWSMEIIRLKPSFARKLNQDGFSPVHLALQNDQTQLVLQLIDIDLDLVRVQGREGITPLHFVSEKGDIHLLREFLSACPKSLEDVTNKGETALHIALKNDKVEAFDQALTTVRPPWLGPEEAQQYNQRILNLKDRDGNTLLHIATSK
;
A
#
# COMPACT_ATOMS: atom_id res chain seq x y z
N MET A 1 -19.42 19.10 -16.23
CA MET A 1 -18.06 18.54 -16.13
C MET A 1 -18.21 17.15 -15.55
N GLU A 2 -18.38 16.15 -16.41
CA GLU A 2 -18.30 14.75 -15.99
C GLU A 2 -16.94 14.54 -15.34
N SER A 3 -16.91 14.12 -14.08
CA SER A 3 -15.64 13.80 -13.44
C SER A 3 -15.07 12.60 -14.18
N ALA A 4 -13.80 12.63 -14.58
CA ALA A 4 -13.10 11.48 -15.17
C ALA A 4 -13.22 10.18 -14.34
N ALA A 5 -13.61 10.28 -13.06
CA ALA A 5 -13.98 9.15 -12.22
C ALA A 5 -15.23 8.35 -12.68
N GLN A 6 -16.05 8.91 -13.57
CA GLN A 6 -17.26 8.25 -14.12
C GLN A 6 -17.00 7.49 -15.42
N VAL A 7 -15.90 7.81 -16.13
CA VAL A 7 -15.53 7.08 -17.33
C VAL A 7 -14.65 5.92 -16.90
N ARG A 8 -15.15 4.70 -17.05
CA ARG A 8 -14.49 3.44 -16.66
C ARG A 8 -14.49 2.46 -17.84
N ASP A 9 -14.36 3.02 -19.03
CA ASP A 9 -14.38 2.36 -20.33
C ASP A 9 -13.18 2.85 -21.13
N VAL A 10 -12.34 1.90 -21.56
CA VAL A 10 -11.11 2.16 -22.31
C VAL A 10 -11.40 2.96 -23.58
N ASP A 11 -12.49 2.66 -24.29
CA ASP A 11 -12.83 3.36 -25.52
C ASP A 11 -13.15 4.83 -25.24
N ALA A 12 -13.97 5.09 -24.23
CA ALA A 12 -14.31 6.44 -23.80
C ALA A 12 -13.10 7.24 -23.28
N LEU A 13 -12.11 6.59 -22.67
CA LEU A 13 -10.83 7.23 -22.32
C LEU A 13 -10.10 7.73 -23.56
N TYR A 14 -9.99 6.90 -24.59
CA TYR A 14 -9.34 7.28 -25.83
C TYR A 14 -10.10 8.39 -26.57
N GLU A 15 -11.43 8.40 -26.51
CA GLU A 15 -12.23 9.54 -27.00
C GLU A 15 -11.89 10.83 -26.24
N LEU A 16 -11.80 10.80 -24.91
CA LEU A 16 -11.41 11.97 -24.11
C LEU A 16 -10.01 12.46 -24.44
N ILE A 17 -9.05 11.55 -24.63
CA ILE A 17 -7.67 11.90 -25.02
C ILE A 17 -7.62 12.51 -26.43
N GLN A 18 -8.47 12.06 -27.36
CA GLN A 18 -8.57 12.66 -28.70
C GLN A 18 -9.10 14.10 -28.62
N HIS A 19 -10.07 14.37 -27.75
CA HIS A 19 -10.63 15.71 -27.56
C HIS A 19 -9.70 16.63 -26.77
N ASP A 20 -9.01 16.11 -25.75
CA ASP A 20 -8.03 16.82 -24.95
C ASP A 20 -6.77 15.96 -24.76
N ARG A 21 -5.72 16.29 -25.53
CA ARG A 21 -4.44 15.56 -25.50
C ARG A 21 -3.70 15.66 -24.17
N TYR A 22 -4.06 16.64 -23.32
CA TYR A 22 -3.47 16.83 -22.00
C TYR A 22 -4.39 16.31 -20.89
N PHE A 23 -5.47 15.59 -21.25
CA PHE A 23 -6.48 15.11 -20.31
C PHE A 23 -5.88 14.42 -19.08
N LEU A 24 -4.94 13.49 -19.28
CA LEU A 24 -4.26 12.79 -18.16
C LEU A 24 -3.21 13.66 -17.45
N ASP A 25 -2.52 14.55 -18.18
CA ASP A 25 -1.50 15.45 -17.61
C ASP A 25 -2.13 16.46 -16.63
N ASN A 26 -3.35 16.92 -16.91
CA ASN A 26 -4.11 17.84 -16.07
C ASN A 26 -4.33 17.33 -14.62
N PHE A 27 -4.29 16.01 -14.42
CA PHE A 27 -4.34 15.43 -13.07
C PHE A 27 -2.97 15.46 -12.41
N ASP A 28 -1.89 15.19 -13.15
CA ASP A 28 -0.54 15.13 -12.61
C ASP A 28 -0.07 16.45 -12.02
N GLU A 29 -0.44 17.57 -12.66
CA GLU A 29 -0.11 18.92 -12.21
C GLU A 29 -0.72 19.27 -10.85
N LYS A 30 -1.79 18.58 -10.43
CA LYS A 30 -2.48 18.83 -9.15
C LYS A 30 -1.86 17.96 -8.06
N PRO A 31 -1.30 18.51 -6.97
CA PRO A 31 -0.63 17.71 -5.94
C PRO A 31 -1.53 16.63 -5.32
N PHE A 32 -2.78 16.98 -5.00
CA PHE A 32 -3.79 16.08 -4.46
C PHE A 32 -5.05 16.14 -5.34
N VAL A 33 -5.37 15.03 -6.00
CA VAL A 33 -6.55 14.93 -6.88
C VAL A 33 -6.96 13.48 -7.04
N ASP A 34 -8.27 13.23 -7.12
CA ASP A 34 -8.76 11.94 -7.60
C ASP A 34 -8.45 11.78 -9.09
N THR A 35 -7.47 10.94 -9.38
CA THR A 35 -7.19 10.47 -10.74
C THR A 35 -8.17 9.37 -11.15
N PRO A 36 -8.32 9.07 -12.45
CA PRO A 36 -9.08 7.90 -12.91
C PRO A 36 -8.71 6.58 -12.22
N LEU A 37 -7.44 6.43 -11.79
CA LEU A 37 -6.97 5.22 -11.11
C LEU A 37 -7.48 5.10 -9.66
N HIS A 38 -7.77 6.22 -8.98
CA HIS A 38 -8.40 6.18 -7.64
C HIS A 38 -9.84 5.67 -7.68
N ALA A 39 -10.51 5.83 -8.83
CA ALA A 39 -11.90 5.38 -8.99
C ALA A 39 -12.01 3.87 -9.25
N ALA A 40 -10.95 3.22 -9.73
CA ALA A 40 -10.99 1.83 -10.17
C ALA A 40 -11.28 0.80 -9.05
N PRO A 41 -10.76 0.96 -7.81
CA PRO A 41 -11.10 0.09 -6.68
C PRO A 41 -12.57 -0.10 -6.36
N ARG A 42 -13.44 0.88 -6.66
CA ARG A 42 -14.87 0.77 -6.36
C ARG A 42 -15.60 -0.25 -7.24
N ASP A 43 -15.05 -0.55 -8.41
CA ASP A 43 -15.70 -1.38 -9.42
C ASP A 43 -14.94 -2.67 -9.73
N GLY A 44 -13.71 -2.80 -9.21
CA GLY A 44 -12.84 -3.95 -9.48
C GLY A 44 -12.39 -4.07 -10.94
N ASN A 45 -12.48 -3.00 -11.73
CA ASN A 45 -12.09 -3.02 -13.13
C ASN A 45 -10.56 -2.99 -13.28
N VAL A 46 -9.95 -4.19 -13.26
CA VAL A 46 -8.50 -4.38 -13.40
C VAL A 46 -8.02 -3.94 -14.77
N GLU A 47 -8.72 -4.28 -15.85
CA GLU A 47 -8.32 -3.92 -17.22
C GLU A 47 -8.19 -2.40 -17.39
N TRP A 48 -9.21 -1.66 -16.97
CA TRP A 48 -9.20 -0.20 -16.91
C TRP A 48 -8.01 0.35 -16.11
N SER A 49 -7.74 -0.25 -14.95
CA SER A 49 -6.62 0.16 -14.09
C SER A 49 -5.28 -0.01 -14.80
N MET A 50 -5.07 -1.15 -15.45
CA MET A 50 -3.83 -1.46 -16.16
C MET A 50 -3.64 -0.55 -17.38
N GLU A 51 -4.72 -0.23 -18.08
CA GLU A 51 -4.72 0.74 -19.18
C GLU A 51 -4.26 2.13 -18.71
N ILE A 52 -4.89 2.65 -17.64
CA ILE A 52 -4.54 3.96 -17.07
C ILE A 52 -3.08 4.00 -16.60
N ILE A 53 -2.60 2.94 -15.94
CA ILE A 53 -1.21 2.87 -15.47
C ILE A 53 -0.24 2.83 -16.65
N ARG A 54 -0.55 2.07 -17.71
CA ARG A 54 0.28 2.03 -18.91
C ARG A 54 0.44 3.41 -19.54
N LEU A 55 -0.66 4.16 -19.63
CA LEU A 55 -0.64 5.51 -20.20
C LEU A 55 0.00 6.53 -19.25
N LYS A 56 -0.17 6.37 -17.94
CA LYS A 56 0.23 7.35 -16.93
C LYS A 56 0.70 6.69 -15.62
N PRO A 57 1.94 6.13 -15.58
CA PRO A 57 2.44 5.39 -14.41
C PRO A 57 2.50 6.20 -13.11
N SER A 58 2.65 7.52 -13.19
CA SER A 58 2.67 8.43 -12.04
C SER A 58 1.41 8.35 -11.18
N PHE A 59 0.27 7.95 -11.76
CA PHE A 59 -0.99 7.83 -11.02
C PHE A 59 -0.96 6.75 -9.94
N ALA A 60 -0.13 5.70 -10.09
CA ALA A 60 -0.07 4.61 -9.11
C ALA A 60 0.39 5.06 -7.71
N ARG A 61 1.18 6.15 -7.65
CA ARG A 61 1.74 6.72 -6.41
C ARG A 61 1.04 7.99 -5.94
N LYS A 62 0.19 8.57 -6.77
CA LYS A 62 -0.45 9.84 -6.48
C LYS A 62 -1.45 9.68 -5.35
N LEU A 63 -1.57 10.70 -4.50
CA LEU A 63 -2.55 10.73 -3.42
C LEU A 63 -3.76 11.56 -3.84
N ASN A 64 -4.95 11.09 -3.49
CA ASN A 64 -6.15 11.91 -3.59
C ASN A 64 -6.27 12.90 -2.41
N GLN A 65 -7.39 13.62 -2.37
CA GLN A 65 -7.64 14.65 -1.36
C GLN A 65 -7.81 14.10 0.06
N ASP A 66 -8.16 12.82 0.19
CA ASP A 66 -8.22 12.11 1.48
C ASP A 66 -6.85 11.57 1.92
N GLY A 67 -5.82 11.73 1.08
CA GLY A 67 -4.46 11.25 1.32
C GLY A 67 -4.24 9.78 0.99
N PHE A 68 -5.09 9.17 0.17
CA PHE A 68 -4.96 7.76 -0.21
C PHE A 68 -4.42 7.62 -1.63
N SER A 69 -3.51 6.67 -1.83
CA SER A 69 -3.12 6.22 -3.17
C SER A 69 -4.08 5.15 -3.70
N PRO A 70 -4.04 4.82 -5.00
CA PRO A 70 -4.90 3.76 -5.56
C PRO A 70 -4.78 2.41 -4.86
N VAL A 71 -3.58 2.00 -4.41
CA VAL A 71 -3.40 0.74 -3.67
C VAL A 71 -4.08 0.78 -2.29
N HIS A 72 -4.09 1.93 -1.61
CA HIS A 72 -4.84 2.09 -0.35
C HIS A 72 -6.35 1.92 -0.59
N LEU A 73 -6.87 2.54 -1.65
CA LEU A 73 -8.28 2.42 -2.01
C LEU A 73 -8.62 0.99 -2.44
N ALA A 74 -7.74 0.29 -3.17
CA ALA A 74 -7.91 -1.12 -3.54
C ALA A 74 -8.02 -2.01 -2.30
N LEU A 75 -7.15 -1.80 -1.30
CA LEU A 75 -7.20 -2.49 -0.02
C LEU A 75 -8.48 -2.18 0.79
N GLN A 76 -8.93 -0.92 0.79
CA GLN A 76 -10.17 -0.52 1.48
C GLN A 76 -11.43 -1.12 0.86
N ASN A 77 -11.40 -1.46 -0.43
CA ASN A 77 -12.52 -2.03 -1.19
C ASN A 77 -12.36 -3.54 -1.42
N ASP A 78 -11.46 -4.21 -0.68
CA ASP A 78 -11.19 -5.66 -0.77
C ASP A 78 -10.87 -6.15 -2.20
N GLN A 79 -10.25 -5.30 -3.02
CA GLN A 79 -9.88 -5.60 -4.41
C GLN A 79 -8.51 -6.29 -4.49
N THR A 80 -8.37 -7.46 -3.88
CA THR A 80 -7.10 -8.22 -3.80
C THR A 80 -6.42 -8.39 -5.17
N GLN A 81 -7.17 -8.72 -6.21
CA GLN A 81 -6.59 -8.90 -7.56
C GLN A 81 -5.96 -7.61 -8.08
N LEU A 82 -6.62 -6.47 -7.89
CA LEU A 82 -6.07 -5.17 -8.29
C LEU A 82 -4.84 -4.81 -7.45
N VAL A 83 -4.85 -5.09 -6.15
CA VAL A 83 -3.69 -4.89 -5.26
C VAL A 83 -2.47 -5.65 -5.78
N LEU A 84 -2.63 -6.94 -6.09
CA LEU A 84 -1.55 -7.78 -6.61
C LEU A 84 -1.01 -7.25 -7.94
N GLN A 85 -1.90 -6.91 -8.88
CA GLN A 85 -1.50 -6.34 -10.17
C GLN A 85 -0.75 -5.00 -10.03
N LEU A 86 -1.18 -4.12 -9.11
CA LEU A 86 -0.48 -2.87 -8.84
C LEU A 86 0.96 -3.12 -8.35
N ILE A 87 1.13 -4.06 -7.43
CA ILE A 87 2.44 -4.36 -6.84
C ILE A 87 3.35 -5.09 -7.83
N ASP A 88 2.79 -5.93 -8.72
CA ASP A 88 3.52 -6.56 -9.82
C ASP A 88 4.13 -5.53 -10.78
N ILE A 89 3.47 -4.38 -10.96
CA ILE A 89 4.00 -3.27 -11.79
C ILE A 89 5.15 -2.55 -11.08
N ASP A 90 5.00 -2.32 -9.78
CA ASP A 90 5.98 -1.58 -8.97
C ASP A 90 5.94 -2.07 -7.51
N LEU A 91 6.94 -2.88 -7.15
CA LEU A 91 7.05 -3.49 -5.83
C LEU A 91 7.16 -2.45 -4.70
N ASP A 92 7.67 -1.24 -5.00
CA ASP A 92 7.81 -0.18 -4.01
C ASP A 92 6.47 0.54 -3.73
N LEU A 93 5.37 0.15 -4.37
CA LEU A 93 4.02 0.62 -4.01
C LEU A 93 3.61 0.19 -2.61
N VAL A 94 4.12 -0.95 -2.10
CA VAL A 94 3.83 -1.42 -0.72
C VAL A 94 4.33 -0.46 0.36
N ARG A 95 5.24 0.45 -0.01
CA ARG A 95 5.83 1.47 0.87
C ARG A 95 5.25 2.87 0.69
N VAL A 96 4.30 3.07 -0.23
CA VAL A 96 3.70 4.39 -0.46
C VAL A 96 3.02 4.85 0.83
N GLN A 97 3.43 6.00 1.33
CA GLN A 97 2.86 6.60 2.53
C GLN A 97 1.64 7.44 2.15
N GLY A 98 0.46 6.99 2.58
CA GLY A 98 -0.77 7.75 2.52
C GLY A 98 -0.96 8.64 3.75
N ARG A 99 -2.23 8.91 4.06
CA ARG A 99 -2.65 9.67 5.23
C ARG A 99 -2.03 9.10 6.50
N GLU A 100 -1.51 9.99 7.35
CA GLU A 100 -0.83 9.66 8.62
C GLU A 100 0.43 8.80 8.46
N GLY A 101 1.03 8.73 7.26
CA GLY A 101 2.19 7.90 7.00
C GLY A 101 1.87 6.40 6.94
N ILE A 102 0.58 6.04 6.91
CA ILE A 102 0.14 4.66 6.76
C ILE A 102 0.57 4.15 5.38
N THR A 103 1.15 2.96 5.34
CA THR A 103 1.50 2.27 4.09
C THR A 103 0.51 1.14 3.82
N PRO A 104 0.46 0.61 2.59
CA PRO A 104 -0.32 -0.59 2.29
C PRO A 104 -0.05 -1.77 3.23
N LEU A 105 1.22 -2.00 3.63
CA LEU A 105 1.55 -3.08 4.58
C LEU A 105 0.90 -2.86 5.95
N HIS A 106 0.87 -1.62 6.46
CA HIS A 106 0.19 -1.29 7.71
C HIS A 106 -1.30 -1.69 7.65
N PHE A 107 -1.98 -1.40 6.55
CA PHE A 107 -3.39 -1.76 6.34
C PHE A 107 -3.60 -3.28 6.29
N VAL A 108 -2.74 -3.99 5.56
CA VAL A 108 -2.77 -5.47 5.48
C VAL A 108 -2.58 -6.09 6.88
N SER A 109 -1.64 -5.56 7.68
CA SER A 109 -1.41 -6.00 9.05
C SER A 109 -2.56 -5.67 10.00
N GLU A 110 -3.24 -4.52 9.82
CA GLU A 110 -4.44 -4.16 10.56
C GLU A 110 -5.59 -5.15 10.30
N LYS A 111 -5.81 -5.51 9.03
CA LYS A 111 -6.83 -6.50 8.63
C LYS A 111 -6.46 -7.91 9.07
N GLY A 112 -5.17 -8.22 9.08
CA GLY A 112 -4.64 -9.55 9.31
C GLY A 112 -4.73 -10.46 8.08
N ASP A 113 -4.66 -9.89 6.88
CA ASP A 113 -4.69 -10.66 5.64
C ASP A 113 -3.33 -11.35 5.42
N ILE A 114 -3.25 -12.61 5.80
CA ILE A 114 -2.04 -13.44 5.75
C ILE A 114 -1.53 -13.62 4.30
N HIS A 115 -2.44 -13.65 3.32
CA HIS A 115 -2.05 -13.84 1.93
C HIS A 115 -1.37 -12.60 1.40
N LEU A 116 -2.03 -11.43 1.45
CA LEU A 116 -1.44 -10.17 1.01
C LEU A 116 -0.18 -9.83 1.81
N LEU A 117 -0.13 -10.18 3.09
CA LEU A 117 1.06 -9.99 3.92
C LEU A 117 2.27 -10.74 3.35
N ARG A 118 2.09 -12.00 2.96
CA ARG A 118 3.16 -12.80 2.34
C ARG A 118 3.61 -12.19 1.01
N GLU A 119 2.67 -11.79 0.16
CA GLU A 119 2.98 -11.20 -1.13
C GLU A 119 3.76 -9.88 -0.96
N PHE A 120 3.32 -9.00 -0.05
CA PHE A 120 3.98 -7.71 0.19
C PHE A 120 5.37 -7.87 0.78
N LEU A 121 5.54 -8.80 1.73
CA LEU A 121 6.84 -9.07 2.34
C LEU A 121 7.78 -9.80 1.37
N SER A 122 7.25 -10.59 0.43
CA SER A 122 8.05 -11.20 -0.63
C SER A 122 8.51 -10.14 -1.63
N ALA A 123 7.65 -9.18 -1.96
CA ALA A 123 7.95 -8.05 -2.83
C ALA A 123 8.98 -7.08 -2.22
N CYS A 124 8.80 -6.70 -0.94
CA CYS A 124 9.69 -5.77 -0.25
C CYS A 124 9.74 -6.04 1.27
N PRO A 125 10.65 -6.91 1.75
CA PRO A 125 10.77 -7.22 3.18
C PRO A 125 11.07 -5.98 4.05
N LYS A 126 11.81 -5.02 3.50
CA LYS A 126 12.19 -3.77 4.18
C LYS A 126 10.97 -2.91 4.54
N SER A 127 9.77 -3.19 4.00
CA SER A 127 8.56 -2.42 4.30
C SER A 127 8.11 -2.54 5.77
N LEU A 128 8.64 -3.52 6.51
CA LEU A 128 8.44 -3.62 7.96
C LEU A 128 9.15 -2.53 8.78
N GLU A 129 10.13 -1.86 8.17
CA GLU A 129 10.82 -0.71 8.78
C GLU A 129 10.03 0.59 8.62
N ASP A 130 9.04 0.61 7.71
CA ASP A 130 8.21 1.80 7.53
C ASP A 130 7.39 2.04 8.80
N VAL A 131 7.26 3.31 9.15
CA VAL A 131 6.51 3.75 10.32
C VAL A 131 5.47 4.78 9.95
N THR A 132 4.34 4.74 10.65
CA THR A 132 3.33 5.81 10.62
C THR A 132 3.86 7.08 11.28
N ASN A 133 3.10 8.17 11.21
CA ASN A 133 3.38 9.41 11.97
C ASN A 133 3.36 9.20 13.50
N LYS A 134 2.86 8.06 13.99
CA LYS A 134 2.91 7.65 15.40
C LYS A 134 4.11 6.74 15.69
N GLY A 135 5.04 6.56 14.76
CA GLY A 135 6.20 5.68 14.93
C GLY A 135 5.85 4.20 14.94
N GLU A 136 4.64 3.82 14.53
CA GLU A 136 4.18 2.43 14.56
C GLU A 136 4.60 1.72 13.29
N THR A 137 5.22 0.55 13.41
CA THR A 137 5.42 -0.36 12.27
C THR A 137 4.18 -1.22 12.05
N ALA A 138 4.13 -1.93 10.92
CA ALA A 138 3.08 -2.91 10.63
C ALA A 138 2.93 -3.98 11.73
N LEU A 139 4.02 -4.37 12.41
CA LEU A 139 3.96 -5.28 13.55
C LEU A 139 3.30 -4.66 14.80
N HIS A 140 3.52 -3.35 15.04
CA HIS A 140 2.84 -2.65 16.13
C HIS A 140 1.33 -2.66 15.89
N ILE A 141 0.92 -2.40 14.64
CA ILE A 141 -0.49 -2.38 14.23
C ILE A 141 -1.11 -3.79 14.33
N ALA A 142 -0.43 -4.84 13.86
CA ALA A 142 -0.90 -6.21 13.99
C ALA A 142 -1.17 -6.57 15.45
N LEU A 143 -0.23 -6.27 16.36
CA LEU A 143 -0.42 -6.49 17.78
C LEU A 143 -1.55 -5.62 18.34
N LYS A 144 -1.62 -4.31 18.06
CA LYS A 144 -2.72 -3.45 18.57
C LYS A 144 -4.12 -3.91 18.13
N ASN A 145 -4.24 -4.64 17.02
CA ASN A 145 -5.50 -5.14 16.46
C ASN A 145 -5.73 -6.65 16.64
N ASP A 146 -5.02 -7.30 17.58
CA ASP A 146 -5.16 -8.73 17.88
C ASP A 146 -4.87 -9.68 16.69
N LYS A 147 -4.09 -9.23 15.71
CA LYS A 147 -3.71 -10.02 14.53
C LYS A 147 -2.43 -10.83 14.78
N VAL A 148 -2.48 -11.71 15.79
CA VAL A 148 -1.32 -12.52 16.23
C VAL A 148 -0.79 -13.40 15.10
N GLU A 149 -1.67 -14.04 14.31
CA GLU A 149 -1.25 -14.85 13.17
C GLU A 149 -0.52 -14.03 12.10
N ALA A 150 -0.96 -12.79 11.84
CA ALA A 150 -0.29 -11.89 10.90
C ALA A 150 1.07 -11.44 11.45
N PHE A 151 1.16 -11.18 12.75
CA PHE A 151 2.43 -10.88 13.42
C PHE A 151 3.43 -12.04 13.29
N ASP A 152 3.01 -13.27 13.61
CA ASP A 152 3.85 -14.46 13.50
C ASP A 152 4.26 -14.74 12.06
N GLN A 153 3.32 -14.58 11.11
CA GLN A 153 3.61 -14.73 9.70
C GLN A 153 4.62 -13.69 9.21
N ALA A 154 4.50 -12.44 9.63
CA ALA A 154 5.46 -11.40 9.26
C ALA A 154 6.87 -11.74 9.77
N LEU A 155 7.01 -12.19 11.02
CA LEU A 155 8.32 -12.56 11.58
C LEU A 155 8.95 -13.77 10.88
N THR A 156 8.15 -14.76 10.49
CA THR A 156 8.65 -15.95 9.79
C THR A 156 9.07 -15.67 8.34
N THR A 157 8.37 -14.77 7.66
CA THR A 157 8.66 -14.39 6.27
C THR A 157 9.98 -13.60 6.15
N VAL A 158 10.40 -12.95 7.25
CA VAL A 158 11.59 -12.10 7.31
C VAL A 158 12.81 -12.87 7.81
N ARG A 159 12.92 -14.13 7.40
CA ARG A 159 14.21 -14.83 7.41
C ARG A 159 14.73 -14.79 5.98
N PRO A 160 15.24 -13.64 5.48
CA PRO A 160 15.50 -13.48 4.08
C PRO A 160 16.64 -14.43 3.71
N PRO A 161 16.46 -15.32 2.72
CA PRO A 161 17.47 -16.33 2.39
C PRO A 161 18.85 -15.76 2.04
N TRP A 162 18.90 -14.47 1.71
CA TRP A 162 20.10 -13.73 1.31
C TRP A 162 20.80 -12.97 2.44
N LEU A 163 20.21 -12.86 3.64
CA LEU A 163 20.91 -12.30 4.81
C LEU A 163 21.70 -13.40 5.52
N GLY A 164 22.92 -13.06 5.96
CA GLY A 164 23.67 -13.96 6.86
C GLY A 164 22.90 -14.18 8.18
N PRO A 165 23.12 -15.30 8.90
CA PRO A 165 22.43 -15.59 10.15
C PRO A 165 22.54 -14.46 11.19
N GLU A 166 23.71 -13.82 11.28
CA GLU A 166 23.96 -12.68 12.18
C GLU A 166 23.21 -11.42 11.75
N GLU A 167 23.19 -11.12 10.45
CA GLU A 167 22.47 -9.96 9.89
C GLU A 167 20.96 -10.10 10.08
N ALA A 168 20.42 -11.30 9.85
CA ALA A 168 19.01 -11.59 10.09
C ALA A 168 18.65 -11.46 11.58
N GLN A 169 19.53 -11.91 12.48
CA GLN A 169 19.34 -11.73 13.92
C GLN A 169 19.34 -10.26 14.31
N GLN A 170 20.31 -9.48 13.82
CA GLN A 170 20.39 -8.04 14.10
C GLN A 170 19.19 -7.28 13.52
N TYR A 171 18.77 -7.65 12.31
CA TYR A 171 17.58 -7.10 11.66
C TYR A 171 16.33 -7.32 12.52
N ASN A 172 16.10 -8.56 12.94
CA ASN A 172 14.97 -8.91 13.79
C ASN A 172 15.04 -8.19 15.14
N GLN A 173 16.22 -8.14 15.78
CA GLN A 173 16.40 -7.38 17.02
C GLN A 173 16.10 -5.89 16.84
N ARG A 174 16.50 -5.30 15.71
CA ARG A 174 16.22 -3.89 15.42
C ARG A 174 14.71 -3.65 15.28
N ILE A 175 14.04 -4.43 14.42
CA ILE A 175 12.59 -4.30 14.17
C ILE A 175 11.78 -4.49 15.47
N LEU A 176 12.13 -5.50 16.28
CA LEU A 176 11.41 -5.80 17.51
C LEU A 176 11.57 -4.72 18.59
N ASN A 177 12.66 -3.96 18.54
CA ASN A 177 12.98 -2.89 19.50
C ASN A 177 12.64 -1.48 18.99
N LEU A 178 12.06 -1.34 17.78
CA LEU A 178 11.50 -0.06 17.36
C LEU A 178 10.43 0.38 18.35
N LYS A 179 10.40 1.68 18.63
CA LYS A 179 9.47 2.29 19.57
C LYS A 179 8.47 3.14 18.81
N ASP A 180 7.21 3.04 19.19
CA ASP A 180 6.21 4.01 18.79
C ASP A 180 6.44 5.37 19.49
N ARG A 181 5.59 6.35 19.18
CA ARG A 181 5.67 7.71 19.71
C ARG A 181 5.57 7.79 21.23
N ASP A 182 4.91 6.81 21.86
CA ASP A 182 4.75 6.72 23.30
C ASP A 182 5.93 5.98 23.97
N GLY A 183 6.91 5.52 23.17
CA GLY A 183 8.08 4.79 23.63
C GLY A 183 7.85 3.28 23.78
N ASN A 184 6.68 2.77 23.37
CA ASN A 184 6.34 1.36 23.48
C ASN A 184 7.02 0.56 22.37
N THR A 185 7.66 -0.53 22.75
CA THR A 185 8.10 -1.57 21.80
C THR A 185 6.98 -2.60 21.59
N LEU A 186 7.18 -3.52 20.63
CA LEU A 186 6.27 -4.64 20.42
C LEU A 186 6.04 -5.47 21.68
N LEU A 187 7.07 -5.63 22.53
CA LEU A 187 6.94 -6.33 23.81
C LEU A 187 5.99 -5.61 24.76
N HIS A 188 6.09 -4.27 24.87
CA HIS A 188 5.19 -3.48 25.72
C HIS A 188 3.73 -3.67 25.28
N ILE A 189 3.48 -3.62 23.96
CA ILE A 189 2.15 -3.83 23.39
C ILE A 189 1.65 -5.25 23.66
N ALA A 190 2.48 -6.26 23.41
CA ALA A 190 2.12 -7.67 23.62
C ALA A 190 1.77 -7.99 25.08
N THR A 191 2.42 -7.34 26.05
CA THR A 191 2.17 -7.54 27.49
C THR A 191 1.06 -6.67 28.07
N SER A 192 0.56 -5.69 27.30
CA SER A 192 -0.49 -4.76 27.75
C SER A 192 -1.92 -5.31 27.59
N LYS A 193 -2.04 -6.54 27.10
CA LYS A 193 -3.29 -7.27 26.91
C LYS A 193 -3.47 -8.34 27.98
#